data_AF-A0A9C7SHY7-F1
#
_entry.id   AF-A0A9C7SHY7-F1
#
_cell.length_a   1.000
_cell.length_b   1.000
_cell.length_c   1.000
_cell.angle_alpha   90.00
_cell.angle_beta   90.00
_cell.angle_gamma   90.00
#
_symmetry.space_group_name_H-M   'P 1'
#
loop_
_entity.id
_entity.type
_entity.pdbx_description
1 polymer ?
#
loop_
_entity_poly.entity_id
_entity_poly.type
_entity_poly.pdbx_seq_one_letter_code
_entity_poly.pdbx_strand_id
1 'polypeptide(L)'
;MTKPYNADKMEELLDEPLWAAITRRRTARKQAVELADGFSREDQDAVLHWAGIITRANTEMAFQFVIHSARALCLLGREGLENWVISAMDVYDRQG
;
A
#
# COMPACT_ATOMS: atom_id res chain seq x y z
N MET A 1 4.15 -3.22 -22.42
CA MET A 1 4.53 -3.68 -21.07
C MET A 1 5.12 -2.50 -20.34
N THR A 2 4.46 -2.03 -19.29
CA THR A 2 4.91 -0.87 -18.50
C THR A 2 5.96 -1.36 -17.51
N LYS A 3 7.11 -0.67 -17.42
CA LYS A 3 8.20 -1.09 -16.53
C LYS A 3 7.79 -0.91 -15.05
N PRO A 4 8.06 -1.88 -14.17
CA PRO A 4 7.89 -1.70 -12.72
C PRO A 4 8.70 -0.52 -12.20
N TYR A 5 8.18 0.15 -11.19
CA TYR A 5 8.89 1.19 -10.46
C TYR A 5 10.05 0.58 -9.68
N ASN A 6 11.15 1.35 -9.57
CA ASN A 6 12.22 1.01 -8.65
C ASN A 6 11.85 1.42 -7.22
N ALA A 7 12.64 0.97 -6.25
CA ALA A 7 12.38 1.23 -4.84
C ALA A 7 12.29 2.73 -4.50
N ASP A 8 13.16 3.56 -5.08
CA ASP A 8 13.18 5.00 -4.80
C ASP A 8 11.89 5.68 -5.26
N LYS A 9 11.39 5.31 -6.45
CA LYS A 9 10.11 5.85 -6.93
C LYS A 9 8.93 5.30 -6.15
N MET A 10 8.97 4.02 -5.77
CA MET A 10 7.92 3.43 -4.92
C MET A 10 7.86 4.11 -3.55
N GLU A 11 9.00 4.42 -2.94
CA GLU A 11 9.06 5.11 -1.65
C GLU A 11 8.45 6.51 -1.74
N GLU A 12 8.82 7.29 -2.75
CA GLU A 12 8.23 8.62 -2.99
C GLU A 12 6.71 8.55 -3.12
N LEU A 13 6.20 7.59 -3.91
CA LEU A 13 4.76 7.43 -4.17
C LEU A 13 3.98 6.89 -2.97
N LEU A 14 4.61 6.12 -2.09
CA LEU A 14 4.00 5.64 -0.85
C LEU A 14 4.03 6.71 0.25
N ASP A 15 5.10 7.49 0.34
CA ASP A 15 5.26 8.53 1.35
C ASP A 15 4.33 9.74 1.10
N GLU A 16 4.04 10.09 -0.16
CA GLU A 16 3.14 11.21 -0.52
C GLU A 16 1.75 11.12 0.17
N PRO A 17 0.98 10.02 0.04
CA PRO A 17 -0.30 9.89 0.74
C PRO A 17 -0.13 9.66 2.26
N LEU A 18 1.02 9.17 2.72
CA LEU A 18 1.21 8.79 4.12
C LEU A 18 1.83 9.89 4.99
N TRP A 19 2.11 11.06 4.43
CA TRP A 19 2.81 12.16 5.09
C TRP A 19 2.22 12.53 6.47
N ALA A 20 0.90 12.44 6.65
CA ALA A 20 0.25 12.74 7.93
C ALA A 20 0.43 11.65 9.02
N ALA A 21 0.61 10.38 8.64
CA ALA A 21 0.89 9.27 9.57
C ALA A 21 2.40 9.10 9.83
N ILE A 22 3.22 9.53 8.88
CA ILE A 22 4.68 9.55 8.97
C ILE A 22 5.11 10.71 9.87
N THR A 23 4.99 10.55 11.19
CA THR A 23 5.84 11.33 12.12
C THR A 23 7.30 10.90 11.94
N ARG A 24 8.25 11.80 12.26
CA ARG A 24 9.70 11.86 11.90
C ARG A 24 10.60 10.58 11.99
N ARG A 25 10.08 9.35 12.10
CA ARG A 25 10.83 8.09 12.22
C ARG A 25 10.31 6.90 11.39
N ARG A 26 9.23 7.02 10.64
CA ARG A 26 8.66 5.90 9.84
C ARG A 26 8.78 6.23 8.35
N THR A 27 9.52 5.46 7.56
CA THR A 27 9.54 5.58 6.09
C THR A 27 8.91 4.34 5.46
N ALA A 28 8.34 4.46 4.26
CA ALA A 28 7.85 3.30 3.51
C ALA A 28 8.97 2.54 2.77
N ARG A 29 10.26 2.84 3.03
CA ARG A 29 11.42 2.31 2.29
C ARG A 29 11.41 0.80 2.15
N LYS A 30 11.18 0.10 3.26
CA LYS A 30 11.23 -1.36 3.27
C LYS A 30 10.17 -1.94 2.32
N GLN A 31 8.95 -1.42 2.40
CA GLN A 31 7.83 -1.83 1.58
C GLN A 31 8.07 -1.47 0.12
N ALA A 32 8.65 -0.30 -0.14
CA ALA A 32 9.02 0.14 -1.48
C ALA A 32 10.03 -0.81 -2.15
N VAL A 33 11.03 -1.30 -1.41
CA VAL A 33 11.99 -2.31 -1.90
C VAL A 33 11.29 -3.64 -2.18
N GLU A 34 10.48 -4.14 -1.24
CA GLU A 34 9.74 -5.41 -1.41
C GLU A 34 8.82 -5.37 -2.64
N LEU A 35 8.12 -4.25 -2.86
CA LEU A 35 7.24 -4.06 -4.00
C LEU A 35 8.00 -3.88 -5.32
N ALA A 36 9.15 -3.21 -5.31
CA ALA A 36 9.98 -2.99 -6.49
C ALA A 36 10.64 -4.29 -7.00
N ASP A 37 11.14 -5.12 -6.08
CA ASP A 37 11.90 -6.32 -6.43
C ASP A 37 11.00 -7.52 -6.77
N GLY A 38 9.83 -7.60 -6.15
CA GLY A 38 9.00 -8.81 -6.17
C GLY A 38 7.78 -8.78 -7.09
N PHE A 39 7.34 -7.60 -7.55
CA PHE A 39 5.99 -7.45 -8.11
C PHE A 39 5.94 -6.72 -9.44
N SER A 40 4.88 -7.02 -10.20
CA SER A 40 4.62 -6.40 -11.49
C SER A 40 4.24 -4.93 -11.33
N ARG A 41 4.32 -4.18 -12.43
CA ARG A 41 3.88 -2.78 -12.44
C ARG A 41 2.41 -2.65 -12.07
N GLU A 42 1.59 -3.59 -12.51
CA GLU A 42 0.16 -3.55 -12.27
C GLU A 42 -0.20 -3.93 -10.81
N ASP A 43 0.62 -4.74 -10.13
CA ASP A 43 0.48 -4.98 -8.68
C ASP A 43 0.88 -3.74 -7.87
N GLN A 44 1.97 -3.07 -8.27
CA GLN A 44 2.41 -1.82 -7.66
C GLN A 44 1.33 -0.74 -7.79
N ASP A 45 0.74 -0.59 -8.98
CA ASP A 45 -0.34 0.37 -9.22
C ASP A 45 -1.58 0.07 -8.35
N ALA A 46 -1.91 -1.21 -8.13
CA ALA A 46 -3.02 -1.59 -7.24
C ALA A 46 -2.75 -1.19 -5.78
N VAL A 47 -1.53 -1.41 -5.28
CA VAL A 47 -1.14 -0.98 -3.93
C VAL A 47 -1.22 0.54 -3.80
N LEU A 48 -0.67 1.28 -4.78
CA LEU A 48 -0.71 2.74 -4.76
C LEU A 48 -2.13 3.29 -4.83
N HIS A 49 -2.98 2.68 -5.66
CA HIS A 49 -4.38 3.04 -5.78
C HIS A 49 -5.13 2.93 -4.44
N TRP A 50 -5.02 1.77 -3.79
CA TRP A 50 -5.69 1.54 -2.51
C TRP A 50 -5.10 2.37 -1.38
N ALA A 51 -3.77 2.54 -1.31
CA ALA A 51 -3.16 3.44 -0.33
C ALA A 51 -3.72 4.86 -0.46
N GLY A 52 -3.87 5.37 -1.69
CA GLY A 52 -4.47 6.69 -1.96
C GLY A 52 -5.95 6.79 -1.57
N ILE A 53 -6.72 5.71 -1.70
CA ILE A 53 -8.12 5.66 -1.25
C ILE A 53 -8.19 5.67 0.29
N ILE A 54 -7.50 4.73 0.94
CA ILE A 54 -7.60 4.53 2.40
C ILE A 54 -7.10 5.76 3.14
N THR A 55 -6.05 6.43 2.67
CA THR A 55 -5.51 7.64 3.30
C THR A 55 -6.57 8.73 3.50
N ARG A 56 -7.58 8.80 2.61
CA ARG A 56 -8.68 9.77 2.72
C ARG A 56 -9.62 9.47 3.89
N ALA A 57 -9.71 8.21 4.30
CA ALA A 57 -10.50 7.77 5.45
C ALA A 57 -9.66 7.77 6.74
N ASN A 58 -8.49 7.12 6.69
CA ASN A 58 -7.60 7.00 7.85
C ASN A 58 -6.14 6.75 7.41
N THR A 59 -5.24 7.67 7.74
CA THR A 59 -3.84 7.57 7.33
C THR A 59 -3.07 6.44 8.03
N GLU A 60 -3.40 6.09 9.27
CA GLU A 60 -2.76 4.94 9.96
C GLU A 60 -3.20 3.61 9.31
N MET A 61 -4.48 3.48 8.94
CA MET A 61 -4.97 2.32 8.22
C MET A 61 -4.27 2.16 6.86
N ALA A 62 -4.06 3.27 6.13
CA ALA A 62 -3.31 3.26 4.89
C ALA A 62 -1.86 2.82 5.11
N PHE A 63 -1.24 3.27 6.21
CA PHE A 63 0.10 2.83 6.59
C PHE A 63 0.16 1.32 6.88
N GLN A 64 -0.80 0.79 7.64
CA GLN A 64 -0.90 -0.66 7.91
C GLN A 64 -1.14 -1.47 6.62
N PHE A 65 -1.99 -0.98 5.72
CA PHE A 65 -2.20 -1.59 4.41
C PHE A 65 -0.88 -1.68 3.64
N VAL A 66 -0.11 -0.60 3.54
CA VAL A 66 1.18 -0.59 2.84
C VAL A 66 2.17 -1.57 3.47
N ILE A 67 2.27 -1.63 4.81
CA ILE A 67 3.12 -2.60 5.53
C ILE A 67 2.81 -4.05 5.13
N HIS A 68 1.54 -4.36 4.91
CA HIS A 68 1.09 -5.74 4.67
C HIS A 68 0.84 -6.06 3.20
N SER A 69 0.88 -5.07 2.31
CA SER A 69 0.54 -5.18 0.88
C SER A 69 1.35 -6.24 0.13
N ALA A 70 2.68 -6.24 0.25
CA ALA A 70 3.55 -7.23 -0.39
C ALA A 70 3.21 -8.66 0.07
N ARG A 71 3.02 -8.86 1.38
CA ARG A 71 2.63 -10.16 1.93
C ARG A 71 1.23 -10.59 1.45
N ALA A 72 0.28 -9.66 1.41
CA ALA A 72 -1.07 -9.93 0.93
C ALA A 72 -1.06 -10.31 -0.56
N LEU A 73 -0.27 -9.62 -1.40
CA LEU A 73 -0.08 -9.99 -2.80
C LEU A 73 0.52 -11.39 -2.97
N CYS A 74 1.54 -11.75 -2.19
CA CYS A 74 2.12 -13.10 -2.22
C CYS A 74 1.10 -14.20 -1.87
N LEU A 75 0.22 -13.94 -0.91
CA LEU A 75 -0.69 -14.96 -0.37
C LEU A 75 -2.01 -15.04 -1.14
N LEU A 76 -2.50 -13.92 -1.65
CA LEU A 76 -3.86 -13.77 -2.15
C LEU A 76 -3.92 -13.39 -3.63
N GLY A 77 -2.78 -13.00 -4.23
CA GLY A 77 -2.76 -12.33 -5.53
C GLY A 77 -3.46 -10.97 -5.47
N ARG A 78 -3.64 -10.35 -6.65
CA ARG A 78 -4.22 -9.00 -6.75
C ARG A 78 -5.68 -8.94 -6.37
N GLU A 79 -6.52 -9.81 -6.93
CA GLU A 79 -7.95 -9.85 -6.60
C GLU A 79 -8.18 -10.07 -5.11
N GLY A 80 -7.36 -10.93 -4.49
CA GLY A 80 -7.44 -11.16 -3.05
C GLY A 80 -6.91 -9.99 -2.21
N LEU A 81 -5.91 -9.24 -2.66
CA LEU A 81 -5.49 -7.97 -2.04
C LEU A 81 -6.66 -6.97 -2.02
N GLU A 82 -7.36 -6.80 -3.15
CA GLU A 82 -8.50 -5.88 -3.29
C GLU A 82 -9.66 -6.27 -2.37
N ASN A 83 -10.04 -7.55 -2.36
CA ASN A 83 -11.08 -8.06 -1.46
C ASN A 83 -10.71 -7.89 0.01
N TRP A 84 -9.43 -8.10 0.35
CA TRP A 84 -8.92 -7.94 1.72
C TRP A 84 -9.00 -6.49 2.18
N VAL A 85 -8.58 -5.52 1.36
CA VAL A 85 -8.61 -4.11 1.74
C VAL A 85 -10.04 -3.55 1.82
N ILE A 86 -10.93 -3.96 0.90
CA ILE A 86 -12.36 -3.61 0.98
C ILE A 86 -12.96 -4.13 2.29
N SER A 87 -12.70 -5.40 2.64
CA SER A 87 -13.19 -5.98 3.89
C SER A 87 -12.64 -5.27 5.12
N ALA A 88 -11.38 -4.82 5.08
CA ALA A 88 -10.79 -4.05 6.16
C ALA A 88 -11.50 -2.69 6.32
N MET A 89 -11.74 -1.98 5.22
CA MET A 89 -12.48 -0.70 5.22
C MET A 89 -13.90 -0.87 5.73
N ASP A 90 -14.62 -1.92 5.32
CA ASP A 90 -15.98 -2.21 5.82
C ASP A 90 -16.01 -2.49 7.33
N VAL A 91 -14.94 -3.05 7.90
CA VAL A 91 -14.82 -3.24 9.35
C VAL A 91 -14.57 -1.90 10.04
N TYR A 92 -13.63 -1.10 9.52
CA TYR A 92 -13.30 0.22 10.05
C TYR A 92 -14.51 1.15 10.04
N ASP A 93 -15.25 1.24 8.93
CA ASP A 93 -16.43 2.09 8.81
C ASP A 93 -17.54 1.73 9.81
N ARG A 94 -17.62 0.46 10.23
CA ARG A 94 -18.62 -0.01 11.20
C ARG A 94 -18.20 0.16 12.65
N GLN A 95 -16.89 0.16 12.95
CA GLN A 95 -16.39 0.02 14.32
C GLN A 95 -15.51 1.19 14.79
N GLY A 96 -14.99 1.99 13.87
CA GLY A 96 -13.94 2.98 14.13
C GLY A 96 -12.56 2.34 14.30
#